data_AF-A0AAW0YHY8-F1
#
_entry.id   AF-A0AAW0YHY8-F1
#
_cell.length_a   1.000
_cell.length_b   1.000
_cell.length_c   1.000
_cell.angle_alpha   90.00
_cell.angle_beta   90.00
_cell.angle_gamma   90.00
#
_symmetry.space_group_name_H-M   'P 1'
#
loop_
_entity.id
_entity.type
_entity.pdbx_description
1 polymer ?
#
loop_
_entity_poly.entity_id
_entity_poly.type
_entity_poly.pdbx_seq_one_letter_code
_entity_poly.pdbx_strand_id
1 'polypeptide(L)'
;MSDISKLVEASTDERDKTLVIRQVTPEIVTFSTPFTRGGVLPIGGRSTAVKLSRPPKPTVGTTSIQPAAQSGSSSDSEVFLYVSTPLTPATKDALKSMGEVKWLVTPDGEHGMFIKEYVDFYKDAKAIGVERFKEQKPEIPWVGLFGKNTDGEQKKYGFEPEISLHQVTAHMNHELTAVHHPSGTLLQADMLFNLFPEEQYSRSGGLPFFFKMVSGWKTMSPGGKMHDLMASSVAKDKELIKKELQPINAAKWDRVIPCHGDVIETGGRVAWDKVWGKFA
;
A
#
# COMPACT_ATOMS: atom_id res chain seq x y z
N MET A 1 -14.55 -4.04 19.43
CA MET A 1 -14.47 -4.08 17.95
C MET A 1 -14.58 -5.54 17.55
N SER A 2 -15.33 -5.84 16.49
CA SER A 2 -15.31 -7.18 15.89
C SER A 2 -13.87 -7.52 15.50
N ASP A 3 -13.45 -8.75 15.76
CA ASP A 3 -12.15 -9.25 15.37
C ASP A 3 -12.11 -9.36 13.84
N ILE A 4 -11.56 -8.34 13.16
CA ILE A 4 -11.54 -8.22 11.71
C ILE A 4 -10.82 -9.39 11.04
N SER A 5 -9.92 -10.07 11.78
CA SER A 5 -9.21 -11.25 11.30
C SER A 5 -10.13 -12.44 11.04
N LYS A 6 -11.29 -12.51 11.71
CA LYS A 6 -12.26 -13.62 11.59
C LYS A 6 -13.25 -13.47 10.43
N LEU A 7 -13.27 -12.33 9.74
CA LEU A 7 -14.21 -12.09 8.63
C LEU A 7 -14.06 -13.13 7.50
N VAL A 8 -12.85 -13.61 7.32
CA VAL A 8 -12.49 -14.72 6.43
C VAL A 8 -13.15 -16.06 6.75
N GLU A 9 -13.51 -16.32 8.02
CA GLU A 9 -14.15 -17.58 8.44
C GLU A 9 -15.62 -17.64 8.02
N ALA A 10 -16.24 -16.47 7.86
CA ALA A 10 -17.62 -16.33 7.41
C ALA A 10 -17.76 -16.34 5.87
N SER A 11 -16.66 -16.25 5.13
CA SER A 11 -16.68 -16.19 3.66
C SER A 11 -16.67 -17.59 3.04
N THR A 12 -17.48 -17.76 2.00
CA THR A 12 -17.48 -18.97 1.15
C THR A 12 -16.64 -18.81 -0.12
N ASP A 13 -15.98 -17.67 -0.33
CA ASP A 13 -15.10 -17.44 -1.48
C ASP A 13 -13.77 -18.19 -1.26
N GLU A 14 -13.37 -19.02 -2.23
CA GLU A 14 -12.14 -19.81 -2.15
C GLU A 14 -10.89 -18.94 -1.95
N ARG A 15 -10.88 -17.71 -2.47
CA ARG A 15 -9.76 -16.77 -2.32
C ARG A 15 -9.59 -16.31 -0.87
N ASP A 16 -10.66 -16.31 -0.08
CA ASP A 16 -10.63 -15.91 1.34
C ASP A 16 -10.03 -16.99 2.25
N LYS A 17 -9.91 -18.24 1.78
CA LYS A 17 -9.28 -19.32 2.55
C LYS A 17 -7.81 -19.03 2.85
N THR A 18 -7.11 -18.38 1.92
CA THR A 18 -5.69 -18.02 2.03
C THR A 18 -5.45 -16.56 2.37
N LEU A 19 -6.49 -15.72 2.40
CA LEU A 19 -6.39 -14.31 2.75
C LEU A 19 -6.07 -14.13 4.23
N VAL A 20 -5.10 -13.29 4.56
CA VAL A 20 -4.82 -12.85 5.93
C VAL A 20 -5.24 -11.39 6.07
N ILE A 21 -6.18 -11.13 6.98
CA ILE A 21 -6.60 -9.78 7.35
C ILE A 21 -5.99 -9.46 8.70
N ARG A 22 -5.13 -8.44 8.75
CA ARG A 22 -4.45 -8.01 9.97
C ARG A 22 -4.68 -6.54 10.23
N GLN A 23 -5.10 -6.21 11.45
CA GLN A 23 -5.07 -4.86 11.96
C GLN A 23 -3.66 -4.54 12.48
N VAL A 24 -2.91 -3.70 11.77
CA VAL A 24 -1.52 -3.33 12.10
C VAL A 24 -1.50 -2.18 13.11
N THR A 25 -2.39 -1.20 12.93
CA THR A 25 -2.67 -0.12 13.89
C THR A 25 -4.19 0.09 14.01
N PRO A 26 -4.71 0.92 14.92
CA PRO A 26 -6.13 1.24 14.97
C PRO A 26 -6.71 1.81 13.65
N GLU A 27 -5.86 2.37 12.80
CA GLU A 27 -6.18 2.97 11.50
C GLU A 27 -5.80 2.10 10.30
N ILE A 28 -4.82 1.21 10.43
CA ILE A 28 -4.23 0.47 9.31
C ILE A 28 -4.61 -1.01 9.34
N VAL A 29 -5.18 -1.50 8.24
CA VAL A 29 -5.49 -2.91 8.01
C VAL A 29 -4.80 -3.39 6.73
N THR A 30 -4.18 -4.57 6.77
CA THR A 30 -3.54 -5.20 5.62
C THR A 30 -4.30 -6.45 5.16
N PHE A 31 -4.23 -6.70 3.85
CA PHE A 31 -4.86 -7.82 3.16
C PHE A 31 -3.80 -8.62 2.42
N SER A 32 -3.25 -9.62 3.09
CA SER A 32 -2.10 -10.40 2.66
C SER A 32 -2.55 -11.71 1.99
N THR A 33 -2.02 -12.06 0.82
CA THR A 33 -2.35 -13.29 0.08
C THR A 33 -1.09 -13.94 -0.49
N PRO A 34 -1.09 -15.28 -0.70
CA PRO A 34 -0.04 -15.92 -1.49
C PRO A 34 0.04 -15.32 -2.90
N PHE A 35 1.26 -15.10 -3.39
CA PHE A 35 1.50 -14.63 -4.77
C PHE A 35 2.90 -15.03 -5.22
N THR A 36 3.00 -15.52 -6.46
CA THR A 36 4.26 -15.95 -7.07
C THR A 36 4.63 -15.06 -8.26
N ARG A 37 5.82 -14.48 -8.24
CA ARG A 37 6.37 -13.76 -9.40
C ARG A 37 6.71 -14.75 -10.51
N GLY A 38 6.19 -14.49 -11.71
CA GLY A 38 6.37 -15.37 -12.87
C GLY A 38 5.79 -16.77 -12.70
N GLY A 39 4.87 -16.98 -11.74
CA GLY A 39 4.29 -18.28 -11.44
C GLY A 39 5.20 -19.21 -10.62
N VAL A 40 6.39 -18.75 -10.21
CA VAL A 40 7.39 -19.62 -9.56
C VAL A 40 7.88 -19.05 -8.24
N LEU A 41 8.26 -17.78 -8.17
CA LEU A 41 8.95 -17.22 -7.00
C LEU A 41 7.96 -16.66 -5.95
N PRO A 42 7.80 -17.28 -4.77
CA PRO A 42 6.79 -16.87 -3.79
C PRO A 42 7.21 -15.61 -3.03
N ILE A 43 6.65 -14.47 -3.43
CA ILE A 43 6.90 -13.14 -2.83
C ILE A 43 5.74 -12.64 -1.98
N GLY A 44 4.57 -13.27 -2.09
CA GLY A 44 3.33 -12.82 -1.43
C GLY A 44 2.77 -11.55 -2.07
N GLY A 45 1.52 -11.17 -1.79
CA GLY A 45 0.93 -9.90 -2.21
C GLY A 45 0.19 -9.25 -1.05
N ARG A 46 0.09 -7.91 -1.02
CA ARG A 46 -0.58 -7.18 0.07
C ARG A 46 -1.23 -5.88 -0.41
N SER A 47 -2.53 -5.73 -0.18
CA SER A 47 -3.19 -4.41 -0.16
C SER A 47 -3.19 -3.83 1.26
N THR A 48 -3.24 -2.51 1.38
CA THR A 48 -3.27 -1.82 2.68
C THR A 48 -4.36 -0.75 2.70
N ALA A 49 -5.29 -0.84 3.66
CA ALA A 49 -6.28 0.18 3.93
C ALA A 49 -5.84 1.07 5.11
N VAL A 50 -6.06 2.37 4.97
CA VAL A 50 -5.83 3.36 6.01
C VAL A 50 -7.13 4.12 6.24
N LYS A 51 -7.66 4.02 7.44
CA LYS A 51 -8.79 4.83 7.91
C LYS A 51 -8.27 6.22 8.28
N LEU A 52 -8.79 7.24 7.62
CA LEU A 52 -8.43 8.64 7.90
C LEU A 52 -9.24 9.17 9.06
N SER A 53 -8.57 9.89 9.95
CA SER A 53 -9.10 10.30 11.24
C SER A 53 -10.02 11.52 11.16
N ARG A 54 -9.94 12.28 10.04
CA ARG A 54 -10.64 13.55 9.76
C ARG A 54 -11.27 14.22 11.00
N PRO A 55 -10.74 15.35 11.49
CA PRO A 55 -11.51 16.16 12.42
C PRO A 55 -12.85 16.52 11.73
N PRO A 56 -14.00 16.33 12.39
CA PRO A 56 -15.28 16.62 11.77
C PRO A 56 -15.30 18.09 11.31
N LYS A 57 -15.95 18.36 10.16
CA LYS A 57 -16.11 19.75 9.72
C LYS A 57 -17.05 20.48 10.68
N PRO A 58 -16.75 21.72 11.10
CA PRO A 58 -17.72 22.55 11.79
C PRO A 58 -18.97 22.72 10.93
N THR A 59 -20.14 22.60 11.53
CA THR A 59 -21.40 22.87 10.80
C THR A 59 -21.61 24.38 10.79
N VAL A 60 -21.68 25.00 9.62
CA VAL A 60 -21.98 26.42 9.48
C VAL A 60 -23.48 26.57 9.19
N GLY A 61 -24.25 26.94 10.20
CA GLY A 61 -25.64 27.36 10.06
C GLY A 61 -25.75 28.84 9.69
N THR A 62 -26.95 29.28 9.32
CA THR A 62 -27.25 30.68 8.94
C THR A 62 -26.93 31.70 10.03
N THR A 63 -26.84 31.28 11.30
CA THR A 63 -26.60 32.16 12.45
C THR A 63 -25.53 31.66 13.43
N SER A 64 -24.90 30.50 13.19
CA SER A 64 -23.90 29.96 14.11
C SER A 64 -22.95 28.94 13.45
N ILE A 65 -21.72 28.88 13.97
CA ILE A 65 -20.77 27.80 13.70
C ILE A 65 -20.88 26.81 14.85
N GLN A 66 -21.34 25.59 14.57
CA GLN A 66 -21.38 24.51 15.52
C GLN A 66 -20.02 23.79 15.52
N PRO A 67 -19.34 23.66 16.68
CA PRO A 67 -18.11 22.89 16.79
C PRO A 67 -18.32 21.46 16.29
N ALA A 68 -17.28 20.92 15.69
CA ALA A 68 -17.19 19.53 15.28
C ALA A 68 -17.47 18.59 16.47
N ALA A 69 -18.40 17.64 16.32
CA ALA A 69 -18.68 16.66 17.38
C ALA A 69 -17.45 15.77 17.64
N GLN A 70 -17.00 15.63 18.89
CA GLN A 70 -15.74 14.94 19.23
C GLN A 70 -15.73 13.42 19.01
N SER A 71 -16.78 12.83 18.44
CA SER A 71 -16.83 11.40 18.16
C SER A 71 -17.57 11.14 16.86
N GLY A 72 -16.82 11.05 15.76
CA GLY A 72 -17.35 10.50 14.51
C GLY A 72 -17.69 9.03 14.73
N SER A 73 -18.92 8.64 14.37
CA SER A 73 -19.28 7.24 14.15
C SER A 73 -18.33 6.63 13.12
N SER A 74 -18.05 5.33 13.19
CA SER A 74 -17.26 4.63 12.15
C SER A 74 -17.86 4.75 10.74
N SER A 75 -19.13 5.13 10.62
CA SER A 75 -19.79 5.43 9.34
C SER A 75 -19.29 6.72 8.66
N ASP A 76 -18.65 7.63 9.40
CA ASP A 76 -18.20 8.94 8.89
C ASP A 76 -16.69 8.94 8.56
N SER A 77 -16.03 7.82 8.85
CA SER A 77 -14.62 7.62 8.53
C SER A 77 -14.46 7.32 7.05
N GLU A 78 -13.38 7.82 6.45
CA GLU A 78 -13.05 7.55 5.05
C GLU A 78 -11.80 6.71 4.96
N VAL A 79 -11.73 5.88 3.92
CA VAL A 79 -10.66 4.92 3.73
C VAL A 79 -9.87 5.26 2.47
N PHE A 80 -8.56 5.42 2.67
CA PHE A 80 -7.56 5.39 1.62
C PHE A 80 -7.12 3.92 1.43
N LEU A 81 -7.19 3.40 0.21
CA LEU A 81 -6.82 2.03 -0.09
C LEU A 81 -5.66 1.96 -1.08
N TYR A 82 -4.56 1.35 -0.64
CA TYR A 82 -3.39 1.02 -1.44
C TYR A 82 -3.59 -0.39 -2.05
N VAL A 83 -3.95 -0.44 -3.32
CA VAL A 83 -4.54 -1.62 -3.99
C VAL A 83 -3.48 -2.48 -4.67
N SER A 84 -3.34 -3.73 -4.25
CA SER A 84 -2.38 -4.69 -4.85
C SER A 84 -2.90 -6.14 -4.93
N THR A 85 -4.05 -6.45 -4.33
CA THR A 85 -4.58 -7.82 -4.20
C THR A 85 -6.06 -7.88 -4.61
N PRO A 86 -6.62 -9.07 -4.94
CA PRO A 86 -8.01 -9.20 -5.38
C PRO A 86 -9.02 -8.63 -4.37
N LEU A 87 -10.17 -8.15 -4.87
CA LEU A 87 -11.27 -7.71 -4.03
C LEU A 87 -12.21 -8.89 -3.71
N THR A 88 -12.05 -9.45 -2.52
CA THR A 88 -12.85 -10.59 -2.03
C THR A 88 -14.01 -10.15 -1.12
N PRO A 89 -15.00 -11.01 -0.84
CA PRO A 89 -16.03 -10.72 0.15
C PRO A 89 -15.48 -10.34 1.53
N ALA A 90 -14.51 -11.08 2.08
CA ALA A 90 -13.95 -10.73 3.38
C ALA A 90 -13.19 -9.38 3.37
N THR A 91 -12.50 -9.04 2.27
CA THR A 91 -11.91 -7.71 2.09
C THR A 91 -12.98 -6.62 2.08
N LYS A 92 -14.12 -6.82 1.39
CA LYS A 92 -15.23 -5.86 1.37
C LYS A 92 -15.82 -5.63 2.76
N ASP A 93 -16.03 -6.71 3.52
CA ASP A 93 -16.59 -6.64 4.88
C ASP A 93 -15.63 -5.91 5.83
N ALA A 94 -14.33 -6.17 5.70
CA ALA A 94 -13.31 -5.46 6.46
C ALA A 94 -13.31 -3.96 6.14
N LEU A 95 -13.28 -3.60 4.85
CA LEU A 95 -13.33 -2.20 4.41
C LEU A 95 -14.61 -1.50 4.88
N LYS A 96 -15.76 -2.17 4.79
CA LYS A 96 -17.05 -1.67 5.29
C LYS A 96 -17.02 -1.36 6.79
N SER A 97 -16.29 -2.15 7.58
CA SER A 97 -16.12 -1.90 9.02
C SER A 97 -15.18 -0.71 9.32
N MET A 98 -14.33 -0.32 8.37
CA MET A 98 -13.40 0.81 8.51
C MET A 98 -14.02 2.15 8.12
N GLY A 99 -14.87 2.18 7.09
CA GLY A 99 -15.50 3.42 6.60
C GLY A 99 -15.78 3.41 5.10
N GLU A 100 -16.07 4.59 4.54
CA GLU A 100 -16.30 4.77 3.10
C GLU A 100 -14.96 4.73 2.34
N VAL A 101 -14.79 3.77 1.42
CA VAL A 101 -13.63 3.73 0.53
C VAL A 101 -13.70 4.89 -0.47
N LYS A 102 -12.79 5.86 -0.31
CA LYS A 102 -12.84 7.12 -1.08
C LYS A 102 -11.68 7.27 -2.05
N TRP A 103 -10.55 6.63 -1.79
CA TRP A 103 -9.39 6.65 -2.70
C TRP A 103 -8.89 5.24 -2.95
N LEU A 104 -8.64 4.93 -4.21
CA LEU A 104 -8.05 3.68 -4.69
C LEU A 104 -6.71 4.05 -5.34
N VAL A 105 -5.61 3.74 -4.67
CA VAL A 105 -4.26 4.11 -5.12
C VAL A 105 -3.50 2.87 -5.51
N THR A 106 -3.02 2.82 -6.76
CA THR A 106 -2.13 1.73 -7.19
C THR A 106 -0.69 2.01 -6.77
N PRO A 107 0.02 1.05 -6.16
CA PRO A 107 1.37 1.20 -5.64
C PRO A 107 2.45 1.56 -6.66
N ASP A 108 2.34 1.01 -7.84
CA ASP A 108 3.21 1.23 -8.99
C ASP A 108 2.44 0.74 -10.23
N GLY A 109 3.09 0.66 -11.39
CA GLY A 109 2.40 0.14 -12.58
C GLY A 109 2.37 -1.38 -12.80
N GLU A 110 2.96 -2.20 -11.92
CA GLU A 110 2.75 -3.67 -11.91
C GLU A 110 1.58 -4.05 -10.98
N HIS A 111 1.34 -3.24 -9.95
CA HIS A 111 0.33 -3.46 -8.92
C HIS A 111 -1.08 -2.95 -9.29
N GLY A 112 -1.30 -2.58 -10.56
CA GLY A 112 -2.63 -2.23 -11.08
C GLY A 112 -3.48 -3.42 -11.49
N MET A 113 -3.02 -4.67 -11.32
CA MET A 113 -3.70 -5.88 -11.82
C MET A 113 -5.17 -5.94 -11.39
N PHE A 114 -5.47 -5.61 -10.13
CA PHE A 114 -6.80 -5.75 -9.56
C PHE A 114 -7.62 -4.45 -9.50
N ILE A 115 -7.07 -3.31 -9.93
CA ILE A 115 -7.72 -2.00 -9.75
C ILE A 115 -9.13 -1.94 -10.33
N LYS A 116 -9.38 -2.64 -11.44
CA LYS A 116 -10.69 -2.68 -12.09
C LYS A 116 -11.77 -3.26 -11.16
N GLU A 117 -11.47 -4.31 -10.40
CA GLU A 117 -12.42 -4.91 -9.46
C GLU A 117 -12.88 -3.89 -8.40
N TYR A 118 -11.95 -3.06 -7.93
CA TYR A 118 -12.24 -2.03 -6.94
C TYR A 118 -13.03 -0.86 -7.53
N VAL A 119 -12.67 -0.39 -8.72
CA VAL A 119 -13.37 0.71 -9.39
C VAL A 119 -14.80 0.32 -9.77
N ASP A 120 -15.00 -0.90 -10.26
CA ASP A 120 -16.34 -1.41 -10.62
C ASP A 120 -17.26 -1.51 -9.39
N PHE A 121 -16.69 -1.83 -8.23
CA PHE A 121 -17.43 -1.99 -6.96
C PHE A 121 -17.63 -0.66 -6.22
N TYR A 122 -16.56 0.13 -6.05
CA TYR A 122 -16.55 1.43 -5.36
C TYR A 122 -16.63 2.58 -6.38
N LYS A 123 -17.79 2.74 -7.02
CA LYS A 123 -17.99 3.67 -8.16
C LYS A 123 -17.71 5.14 -7.84
N ASP A 124 -17.88 5.54 -6.58
CA ASP A 124 -17.64 6.91 -6.12
C ASP A 124 -16.19 7.14 -5.65
N ALA A 125 -15.39 6.07 -5.54
CA ALA A 125 -14.00 6.17 -5.12
C ALA A 125 -13.12 6.73 -6.24
N LYS A 126 -12.15 7.54 -5.84
CA LYS A 126 -11.21 8.21 -6.73
C LYS A 126 -10.01 7.31 -7.02
N ALA A 127 -9.87 6.87 -8.27
CA ALA A 127 -8.71 6.09 -8.72
C ALA A 127 -7.50 7.00 -8.97
N ILE A 128 -6.37 6.67 -8.35
CA ILE A 128 -5.08 7.36 -8.49
C ILE A 128 -4.03 6.31 -8.83
N GLY A 129 -3.17 6.60 -9.79
CA GLY A 129 -2.12 5.66 -10.18
C GLY A 129 -0.94 6.34 -10.81
N VAL A 130 -0.25 5.62 -11.69
CA VAL A 130 1.00 6.05 -12.31
C VAL A 130 0.85 6.21 -13.82
N GLU A 131 1.64 7.08 -14.41
CA GLU A 131 1.51 7.54 -15.81
C GLU A 131 1.35 6.42 -16.83
N ARG A 132 2.03 5.28 -16.64
CA ARG A 132 1.93 4.13 -17.56
C ARG A 132 0.53 3.53 -17.67
N PHE A 133 -0.34 3.72 -16.68
CA PHE A 133 -1.73 3.29 -16.75
C PHE A 133 -2.60 4.11 -17.70
N LYS A 134 -2.13 5.27 -18.16
CA LYS A 134 -2.77 6.00 -19.25
C LYS A 134 -2.94 5.12 -20.50
N GLU A 135 -1.94 4.30 -20.80
CA GLU A 135 -1.94 3.40 -21.97
C GLU A 135 -2.34 1.97 -21.60
N GLN A 136 -1.88 1.47 -20.44
CA GLN A 136 -2.11 0.08 -20.04
C GLN A 136 -3.52 -0.18 -19.50
N LYS A 137 -4.19 0.85 -18.93
CA LYS A 137 -5.51 0.76 -18.29
C LYS A 137 -6.37 2.01 -18.60
N PRO A 138 -6.60 2.33 -19.89
CA PRO A 138 -7.34 3.52 -20.30
C PRO A 138 -8.82 3.50 -19.90
N GLU A 139 -9.35 2.33 -19.55
CA GLU A 139 -10.73 2.14 -19.10
C GLU A 139 -10.99 2.63 -17.67
N ILE A 140 -9.93 2.83 -16.87
CA ILE A 140 -10.06 3.26 -15.49
C ILE A 140 -10.20 4.79 -15.44
N PRO A 141 -11.21 5.34 -14.73
CA PRO A 141 -11.42 6.78 -14.60
C PRO A 141 -10.42 7.40 -13.61
N TRP A 142 -9.15 7.46 -13.99
CA TRP A 142 -8.09 8.04 -13.17
C TRP A 142 -8.33 9.53 -12.91
N VAL A 143 -8.46 9.92 -11.64
CA VAL A 143 -8.52 11.34 -11.26
C VAL A 143 -7.12 11.96 -11.18
N GLY A 144 -6.10 11.13 -11.03
CA GLY A 144 -4.70 11.51 -10.89
C GLY A 144 -3.76 10.41 -11.35
N LEU A 145 -2.81 10.78 -12.21
CA LEU A 145 -1.71 9.90 -12.61
C LEU A 145 -0.39 10.59 -12.26
N PHE A 146 0.47 9.87 -11.56
CA PHE A 146 1.80 10.33 -11.14
C PHE A 146 2.85 9.90 -12.17
N GLY A 147 3.68 10.83 -12.58
CA GLY A 147 4.68 10.65 -13.63
C GLY A 147 5.05 11.96 -14.29
N LYS A 148 6.04 11.89 -15.19
CA LYS A 148 6.72 13.06 -15.76
C LYS A 148 5.82 13.91 -16.64
N ASN A 149 4.90 13.30 -17.39
CA ASN A 149 4.03 14.01 -18.33
C ASN A 149 2.56 14.04 -17.88
N THR A 150 2.35 13.98 -16.57
CA THR A 150 1.03 13.97 -15.93
C THR A 150 0.97 14.99 -14.80
N ASP A 151 -0.24 15.34 -14.38
CA ASP A 151 -0.50 16.40 -13.40
C ASP A 151 -0.85 15.86 -11.99
N GLY A 152 -0.64 14.56 -11.74
CA GLY A 152 -1.10 13.91 -10.51
C GLY A 152 -0.42 14.44 -9.25
N GLU A 153 0.86 14.81 -9.34
CA GLU A 153 1.63 15.35 -8.21
C GLU A 153 1.21 16.78 -7.84
N GLN A 154 0.68 17.54 -8.80
CA GLN A 154 0.25 18.93 -8.59
C GLN A 154 -1.16 19.04 -8.01
N LYS A 155 -1.94 17.95 -8.04
CA LYS A 155 -3.31 17.91 -7.54
C LYS A 155 -3.38 17.76 -6.01
N LYS A 156 -4.52 18.16 -5.45
CA LYS A 156 -4.91 17.88 -4.07
C LYS A 156 -6.15 17.00 -4.06
N TYR A 157 -6.07 15.87 -3.38
CA TYR A 157 -7.08 14.83 -3.35
C TYR A 157 -7.91 14.84 -2.06
N GLY A 158 -7.40 15.50 -1.01
CA GLY A 158 -8.06 15.72 0.27
C GLY A 158 -7.53 14.86 1.43
N PHE A 159 -6.64 13.90 1.17
CA PHE A 159 -5.99 13.07 2.20
C PHE A 159 -4.65 13.65 2.68
N GLU A 160 -4.13 14.70 2.03
CA GLU A 160 -2.81 15.28 2.28
C GLU A 160 -2.50 15.68 3.73
N PRO A 161 -3.48 16.07 4.58
CA PRO A 161 -3.20 16.30 6.00
C PRO A 161 -2.68 15.07 6.76
N GLU A 162 -3.01 13.85 6.30
CA GLU A 162 -2.63 12.60 6.97
C GLU A 162 -1.71 11.72 6.12
N ILE A 163 -1.81 11.79 4.79
CA ILE A 163 -1.02 10.96 3.86
C ILE A 163 -0.33 11.81 2.80
N SER A 164 0.98 11.64 2.61
CA SER A 164 1.68 12.14 1.42
C SER A 164 1.92 11.02 0.40
N LEU A 165 1.79 11.32 -0.89
CA LEU A 165 2.20 10.45 -1.98
C LEU A 165 3.53 10.95 -2.57
N HIS A 166 4.44 10.02 -2.86
CA HIS A 166 5.74 10.31 -3.47
C HIS A 166 6.05 9.33 -4.59
N GLN A 167 6.19 9.85 -5.80
CA GLN A 167 6.59 9.06 -6.96
C GLN A 167 8.10 8.79 -6.95
N VAL A 168 8.49 7.60 -7.42
CA VAL A 168 9.87 7.27 -7.76
C VAL A 168 9.87 6.75 -9.20
N THR A 169 9.86 7.70 -10.15
CA THR A 169 9.86 7.39 -11.60
C THR A 169 11.20 6.84 -12.07
N ALA A 170 12.28 7.06 -11.30
CA ALA A 170 13.56 6.42 -11.53
C ALA A 170 13.52 4.89 -11.32
N HIS A 171 12.57 4.39 -10.51
CA HIS A 171 12.34 2.95 -10.39
C HIS A 171 11.68 2.44 -11.67
N MET A 172 12.10 1.28 -12.18
CA MET A 172 11.57 0.76 -13.45
C MET A 172 10.06 0.52 -13.45
N ASN A 173 9.46 0.34 -12.27
CA ASN A 173 8.02 0.20 -12.12
C ASN A 173 7.27 1.53 -11.93
N HIS A 174 7.94 2.68 -11.92
CA HIS A 174 7.34 3.97 -11.59
C HIS A 174 6.56 3.87 -10.27
N GLU A 175 7.28 3.75 -9.16
CA GLU A 175 6.66 3.58 -7.83
C GLU A 175 5.88 4.82 -7.40
N LEU A 176 4.85 4.61 -6.60
CA LEU A 176 4.04 5.64 -5.97
C LEU A 176 3.86 5.30 -4.49
N THR A 177 4.87 5.63 -3.69
CA THR A 177 4.85 5.36 -2.25
C THR A 177 3.86 6.29 -1.52
N ALA A 178 3.39 5.85 -0.35
CA ALA A 178 2.54 6.65 0.52
C ALA A 178 3.09 6.69 1.94
N VAL A 179 3.18 7.87 2.57
CA VAL A 179 3.54 8.00 3.98
C VAL A 179 2.31 8.43 4.77
N HIS A 180 1.83 7.57 5.66
CA HIS A 180 0.82 7.93 6.66
C HIS A 180 1.51 8.57 7.86
N HIS A 181 1.40 9.90 7.97
CA HIS A 181 2.11 10.69 8.97
C HIS A 181 1.67 10.41 10.42
N PRO A 182 0.35 10.29 10.73
CA PRO A 182 -0.09 10.03 12.10
C PRO A 182 0.49 8.77 12.73
N SER A 183 0.59 7.68 11.94
CA SER A 183 1.14 6.41 12.43
C SER A 183 2.64 6.22 12.14
N GLY A 184 3.29 7.18 11.47
CA GLY A 184 4.69 7.08 11.04
C GLY A 184 4.95 5.84 10.20
N THR A 185 4.13 5.59 9.17
CA THR A 185 4.18 4.35 8.36
C THR A 185 4.38 4.65 6.88
N LEU A 186 5.38 4.04 6.27
CA LEU A 186 5.62 4.04 4.82
C LEU A 186 4.95 2.83 4.18
N LEU A 187 4.11 3.07 3.19
CA LEU A 187 3.54 2.08 2.27
C LEU A 187 4.29 2.16 0.94
N GLN A 188 4.71 1.02 0.41
CA GLN A 188 5.46 0.95 -0.85
C GLN A 188 5.29 -0.42 -1.52
N ALA A 189 5.55 -0.51 -2.83
CA ALA A 189 5.50 -1.79 -3.55
C ALA A 189 6.88 -2.49 -3.55
N ASP A 190 7.70 -2.19 -4.55
CA ASP A 190 8.90 -2.94 -4.90
C ASP A 190 10.21 -2.22 -4.54
N MET A 191 10.13 -1.09 -3.84
CA MET A 191 11.31 -0.41 -3.32
C MET A 191 12.01 -1.26 -2.26
N LEU A 192 11.27 -1.93 -1.38
CA LEU A 192 11.86 -2.76 -0.33
C LEU A 192 11.10 -4.07 -0.21
N PHE A 193 11.80 -5.19 -0.35
CA PHE A 193 11.26 -6.51 -0.07
C PHE A 193 11.75 -6.92 1.31
N ASN A 194 10.92 -7.66 2.05
CA ASN A 194 11.28 -8.21 3.34
C ASN A 194 10.91 -9.70 3.39
N LEU A 195 11.62 -10.50 2.60
CA LEU A 195 11.36 -11.93 2.49
C LEU A 195 11.98 -12.72 3.66
N PHE A 196 11.45 -13.87 4.04
CA PHE A 196 10.34 -14.59 3.41
C PHE A 196 8.96 -13.97 3.71
N PRO A 197 7.97 -14.15 2.83
CA PRO A 197 6.62 -13.63 3.02
C PRO A 197 5.78 -14.56 3.94
N GLU A 198 6.23 -14.77 5.18
CA GLU A 198 5.62 -15.76 6.07
C GLU A 198 4.16 -15.41 6.41
N GLU A 199 3.84 -14.12 6.64
CA GLU A 199 2.46 -13.70 6.88
C GLU A 199 1.57 -14.03 5.68
N GLN A 200 2.05 -13.72 4.47
CA GLN A 200 1.28 -13.85 3.23
C GLN A 200 1.03 -15.31 2.84
N TYR A 201 1.78 -16.25 3.40
CA TYR A 201 1.60 -17.70 3.22
C TYR A 201 1.09 -18.43 4.45
N SER A 202 0.87 -17.73 5.58
CA SER A 202 0.51 -18.34 6.87
C SER A 202 -0.79 -19.16 6.82
N ARG A 203 -1.70 -18.82 5.91
CA ARG A 203 -2.98 -19.53 5.69
C ARG A 203 -3.01 -20.47 4.49
N SER A 204 -1.90 -20.62 3.79
CA SER A 204 -1.76 -21.53 2.64
C SER A 204 -0.84 -22.72 2.93
N GLY A 205 -0.70 -23.11 4.21
CA GLY A 205 0.23 -24.15 4.64
C GLY A 205 1.70 -23.71 4.73
N GLY A 206 1.96 -22.39 4.71
CA GLY A 206 3.30 -21.82 4.74
C GLY A 206 4.00 -21.82 3.38
N LEU A 207 5.24 -21.32 3.35
CA LEU A 207 6.08 -21.40 2.15
C LEU A 207 6.52 -22.83 1.86
N PRO A 208 6.56 -23.27 0.58
CA PRO A 208 7.10 -24.57 0.22
C PRO A 208 8.53 -24.76 0.76
N PHE A 209 8.80 -25.90 1.39
CA PHE A 209 10.05 -26.18 2.11
C PHE A 209 11.31 -25.89 1.27
N PHE A 210 11.28 -26.21 -0.03
CA PHE A 210 12.42 -25.98 -0.92
C PHE A 210 12.78 -24.49 -1.05
N PHE A 211 11.81 -23.58 -1.03
CA PHE A 211 12.08 -22.14 -1.09
C PHE A 211 12.70 -21.61 0.20
N LYS A 212 12.40 -22.20 1.35
CA LYS A 212 13.07 -21.86 2.62
C LYS A 212 14.56 -22.22 2.60
N MET A 213 14.94 -23.21 1.80
CA MET A 213 16.33 -23.69 1.65
C MET A 213 17.13 -22.91 0.60
N VAL A 214 16.49 -22.15 -0.29
CA VAL A 214 17.18 -21.29 -1.25
C VAL A 214 17.74 -20.07 -0.50
N SER A 215 19.00 -20.17 -0.05
CA SER A 215 19.68 -19.12 0.71
C SER A 215 19.65 -17.76 0.01
N GLY A 216 19.76 -17.74 -1.33
CA GLY A 216 19.64 -16.53 -2.15
C GLY A 216 18.27 -15.84 -2.02
N TRP A 217 17.20 -16.58 -1.76
CA TRP A 217 15.85 -16.03 -1.62
C TRP A 217 15.69 -15.19 -0.35
N LYS A 218 16.30 -15.63 0.76
CA LYS A 218 16.38 -14.83 2.00
C LYS A 218 17.18 -13.53 1.80
N THR A 219 18.03 -13.45 0.78
CA THR A 219 18.80 -12.22 0.50
C THR A 219 18.01 -11.17 -0.28
N MET A 220 16.75 -11.44 -0.63
CA MET A 220 15.77 -10.45 -1.08
C MET A 220 15.10 -9.74 0.12
N SER A 221 15.93 -9.27 1.04
CA SER A 221 15.53 -8.61 2.29
C SER A 221 16.54 -7.51 2.63
N PRO A 222 16.23 -6.59 3.55
CA PRO A 222 17.10 -5.45 3.85
C PRO A 222 18.51 -5.87 4.27
N GLY A 223 19.52 -5.41 3.52
CA GLY A 223 20.94 -5.77 3.72
C GLY A 223 21.37 -7.10 3.10
N GLY A 224 20.50 -7.73 2.29
CA GLY A 224 20.84 -8.91 1.50
C GLY A 224 21.41 -8.53 0.13
N LYS A 225 22.42 -9.28 -0.32
CA LYS A 225 23.14 -8.99 -1.59
C LYS A 225 22.23 -8.95 -2.81
N MET A 226 21.24 -9.84 -2.90
CA MET A 226 20.34 -9.89 -4.07
C MET A 226 19.41 -8.67 -4.10
N HIS A 227 18.94 -8.21 -2.92
CA HIS A 227 18.20 -6.96 -2.82
C HIS A 227 19.05 -5.75 -3.24
N ASP A 228 20.28 -5.67 -2.74
CA ASP A 228 21.21 -4.57 -3.10
C ASP A 228 21.50 -4.52 -4.60
N LEU A 229 21.68 -5.68 -5.25
CA LEU A 229 21.86 -5.81 -6.69
C LEU A 229 20.60 -5.39 -7.44
N MET A 230 19.41 -5.83 -7.01
CA MET A 230 18.13 -5.40 -7.58
C MET A 230 18.02 -3.87 -7.50
N ALA A 231 18.14 -3.29 -6.31
CA ALA A 231 18.05 -1.86 -6.07
C ALA A 231 19.03 -1.06 -6.96
N SER A 232 20.26 -1.58 -7.15
CA SER A 232 21.24 -0.94 -8.04
C SER A 232 20.85 -1.05 -9.53
N SER A 233 20.19 -2.13 -9.93
CA SER A 233 19.77 -2.37 -11.32
C SER A 233 18.55 -1.56 -11.74
N VAL A 234 17.63 -1.31 -10.80
CA VAL A 234 16.42 -0.52 -11.03
C VAL A 234 16.69 0.99 -10.96
N ALA A 235 17.71 1.41 -10.21
CA ALA A 235 18.14 2.81 -10.05
C ALA A 235 19.11 3.27 -11.16
N LYS A 236 18.68 3.23 -12.42
CA LYS A 236 19.56 3.58 -13.56
C LYS A 236 19.92 5.06 -13.61
N ASP A 237 18.97 5.93 -13.27
CA ASP A 237 19.20 7.37 -13.12
C ASP A 237 19.43 7.69 -11.64
N LYS A 238 20.71 7.74 -11.25
CA LYS A 238 21.14 7.92 -9.85
C LYS A 238 20.80 9.31 -9.31
N GLU A 239 20.83 10.33 -10.15
CA GLU A 239 20.51 11.69 -9.72
C GLU A 239 19.00 11.86 -9.55
N LEU A 240 18.21 11.27 -10.46
CA LEU A 240 16.76 11.28 -10.34
C LEU A 240 16.30 10.49 -9.12
N ILE A 241 16.80 9.27 -8.90
CA ILE A 241 16.40 8.49 -7.71
C ILE A 241 16.78 9.19 -6.41
N LYS A 242 17.97 9.83 -6.34
CA LYS A 242 18.37 10.63 -5.17
C LYS A 242 17.38 11.75 -4.90
N LYS A 243 16.98 12.49 -5.95
CA LYS A 243 15.99 13.56 -5.85
C LYS A 243 14.63 13.03 -5.38
N GLU A 244 14.16 11.92 -5.95
CA GLU A 244 12.83 11.36 -5.65
C GLU A 244 12.75 10.66 -4.29
N LEU A 245 13.87 10.14 -3.78
CA LEU A 245 13.96 9.59 -2.43
C LEU A 245 14.00 10.67 -1.35
N GLN A 246 14.45 11.89 -1.67
CA GLN A 246 14.57 12.98 -0.70
C GLN A 246 13.27 13.25 0.09
N PRO A 247 12.10 13.45 -0.53
CA PRO A 247 10.87 13.71 0.23
C PRO A 247 10.42 12.52 1.09
N ILE A 248 10.63 11.28 0.60
CA ILE A 248 10.34 10.05 1.36
C ILE A 248 11.24 10.00 2.61
N ASN A 249 12.54 10.24 2.43
CA ASN A 249 13.53 10.18 3.50
C ASN A 249 13.41 11.34 4.50
N ALA A 250 12.90 12.49 4.07
CA ALA A 250 12.64 13.66 4.92
C ALA A 250 11.39 13.49 5.80
N ALA A 251 10.42 12.66 5.37
CA ALA A 251 9.24 12.37 6.16
C ALA A 251 9.58 11.54 7.43
N LYS A 252 8.76 11.71 8.47
CA LYS A 252 8.89 10.96 9.74
C LYS A 252 8.09 9.67 9.69
N TRP A 253 8.78 8.54 9.60
CA TRP A 253 8.19 7.20 9.66
C TRP A 253 9.23 6.20 10.17
N ASP A 254 8.77 5.08 10.71
CA ASP A 254 9.62 3.96 11.13
C ASP A 254 9.05 2.61 10.67
N ARG A 255 7.72 2.46 10.60
CA ARG A 255 7.12 1.24 10.05
C ARG A 255 7.17 1.24 8.53
N VAL A 256 7.43 0.08 7.93
CA VAL A 256 7.33 -0.14 6.48
C VAL A 256 6.38 -1.30 6.19
N ILE A 257 5.39 -1.05 5.33
CA ILE A 257 4.48 -2.07 4.81
C ILE A 257 4.76 -2.24 3.32
N PRO A 258 5.49 -3.30 2.92
CA PRO A 258 5.71 -3.63 1.50
C PRO A 258 4.48 -4.35 0.92
N CYS A 259 4.33 -4.33 -0.42
CA CYS A 259 3.42 -5.25 -1.12
C CYS A 259 3.94 -6.69 -1.07
N HIS A 260 5.26 -6.87 -1.00
CA HIS A 260 5.93 -8.16 -1.02
C HIS A 260 6.85 -8.36 0.20
N GLY A 261 6.58 -9.40 1.01
CA GLY A 261 7.29 -9.69 2.25
C GLY A 261 6.57 -9.23 3.51
N ASP A 262 7.15 -9.55 4.67
CA ASP A 262 6.55 -9.25 5.96
C ASP A 262 6.65 -7.75 6.33
N VAL A 263 5.66 -7.27 7.08
CA VAL A 263 5.67 -5.90 7.63
C VAL A 263 6.88 -5.70 8.54
N ILE A 264 7.58 -4.58 8.38
CA ILE A 264 8.62 -4.13 9.31
C ILE A 264 7.96 -3.17 10.29
N GLU A 265 7.56 -3.69 11.46
CA GLU A 265 6.83 -2.92 12.48
C GLU A 265 7.65 -1.79 13.11
N THR A 266 8.96 -2.02 13.31
CA THR A 266 9.91 -1.06 13.87
C THR A 266 11.29 -1.20 13.21
N GLY A 267 12.08 -0.13 13.24
CA GLY A 267 13.41 -0.09 12.64
C GLY A 267 13.38 -0.06 11.10
N GLY A 268 12.27 0.34 10.49
CA GLY A 268 12.13 0.37 9.04
C GLY A 268 13.00 1.43 8.38
N ARG A 269 13.35 2.53 9.07
CA ARG A 269 14.39 3.46 8.57
C ARG A 269 15.73 2.77 8.40
N VAL A 270 16.15 1.99 9.39
CA VAL A 270 17.40 1.23 9.34
C VAL A 270 17.36 0.18 8.23
N ALA A 271 16.22 -0.48 8.05
CA ALA A 271 16.03 -1.43 6.96
C ALA A 271 16.09 -0.75 5.58
N TRP A 272 15.41 0.39 5.42
CA TRP A 272 15.41 1.18 4.19
C TRP A 272 16.80 1.67 3.81
N ASP A 273 17.55 2.19 4.78
CA ASP A 273 18.88 2.75 4.55
C ASP A 273 19.90 1.68 4.13
N LYS A 274 19.72 0.43 4.54
CA LYS A 274 20.55 -0.70 4.03
C LYS A 274 20.44 -0.86 2.51
N VAL A 275 19.29 -0.52 1.93
CA VAL A 275 19.03 -0.67 0.49
C VAL A 275 19.29 0.64 -0.25
N TRP A 276 18.69 1.73 0.25
CA TRP A 276 18.57 3.00 -0.46
C TRP A 276 19.48 4.10 0.09
N GLY A 277 20.13 3.90 1.24
CA GLY A 277 21.00 4.90 1.87
C GLY A 277 22.18 5.32 1.00
N LYS A 278 22.59 4.48 0.05
CA LYS A 278 23.61 4.81 -0.98
C LYS A 278 23.18 5.89 -1.98
N PHE A 279 21.89 6.22 -2.02
CA PHE A 279 21.30 7.25 -2.87
C PHE A 279 20.74 8.43 -2.07
N ALA A 280 20.94 8.45 -0.75
CA ALA A 280 20.53 9.57 0.11
C ALA A 280 21.47 10.78 -0.02
#